data_AF-A0AAV3YMD5-F1
#
_entry.id   AF-A0AAV3YMD5-F1
#
_cell.length_a   1.000
_cell.length_b   1.000
_cell.length_c   1.000
_cell.angle_alpha   90.00
_cell.angle_beta   90.00
_cell.angle_gamma   90.00
#
_symmetry.space_group_name_H-M   'P 1'
#
loop_
_entity.id
_entity.type
_entity.pdbx_description
1 polymer ?
#
loop_
_entity_poly.entity_id
_entity_poly.type
_entity_poly.pdbx_seq_one_letter_code
_entity_poly.pdbx_strand_id
1 'polypeptide(L)'
;MTISQDYRCYAGCCSWCGDACWCMYPFLVKDKFGQLLGVARTTHFMRTAYVGIFDEDGALLYKIKGPCGPPVCSNDNIDFPITKIEDNSKVGTISKTWGGYCVGRWERVDVFSVHFPSDMEEKHKALIIATALLVDAAVFDQTKLGPLCIAA
;
A
#
# COMPACT_ATOMS: atom_id res chain seq x y z
N MET A 1 18.70 -3.69 2.69
CA MET A 1 17.41 -3.70 1.99
C MET A 1 17.35 -2.48 1.10
N THR A 2 17.05 -2.68 -0.18
CA THR A 2 16.85 -1.61 -1.17
C THR A 2 15.46 -1.77 -1.75
N ILE A 3 14.71 -0.67 -1.80
CA ILE A 3 13.38 -0.63 -2.42
C ILE A 3 13.53 0.11 -3.75
N SER A 4 13.21 -0.56 -4.85
CA SER A 4 13.15 0.07 -6.17
C SER A 4 11.70 0.14 -6.65
N GLN A 5 11.25 1.34 -7.00
CA GLN A 5 9.94 1.58 -7.56
C GLN A 5 10.04 1.59 -9.09
N ASP A 6 9.53 0.53 -9.72
CA ASP A 6 9.46 0.47 -11.18
C ASP A 6 8.10 1.01 -11.60
N TYR A 7 8.08 2.22 -12.17
CA TYR A 7 6.85 2.76 -12.73
C TYR A 7 6.46 1.98 -13.99
N ARG A 8 5.43 1.13 -13.90
CA ARG A 8 4.89 0.41 -15.05
C ARG A 8 3.60 1.06 -15.49
N CYS A 9 3.75 2.03 -16.39
CA CYS A 9 2.67 2.47 -17.25
C CYS A 9 2.42 1.41 -18.33
N TYR A 10 1.24 0.79 -18.34
CA TYR A 10 0.75 0.20 -19.58
C TYR A 10 0.34 1.34 -20.53
N ALA A 11 1.34 1.95 -21.16
CA ALA A 11 1.11 2.86 -22.28
C ALA A 11 0.57 2.01 -23.44
N GLY A 12 -0.75 2.00 -23.64
CA GLY A 12 -1.36 1.39 -24.83
C GLY A 12 -2.70 0.68 -24.66
N CYS A 13 -3.29 0.58 -23.47
CA CYS A 13 -4.61 -0.05 -23.34
C CYS A 13 -5.72 1.01 -23.19
N CYS A 14 -6.33 1.36 -24.34
CA CYS A 14 -7.61 2.03 -24.56
C CYS A 14 -7.63 3.57 -24.66
N SER A 15 -7.78 4.05 -25.91
CA SER A 15 -8.31 5.38 -26.26
C SER A 15 -9.83 5.53 -26.02
N TRP A 16 -10.51 4.46 -25.60
CA TRP A 16 -11.95 4.41 -25.36
C TRP A 16 -12.34 4.48 -23.87
N CYS A 17 -11.38 4.22 -22.96
CA CYS A 17 -11.61 4.30 -21.52
C CYS A 17 -11.08 5.65 -21.04
N GLY A 18 -11.95 6.66 -20.89
CA GLY A 18 -11.53 7.97 -20.38
C GLY A 18 -10.63 7.85 -19.14
N ASP A 19 -9.45 8.47 -19.20
CA ASP A 19 -8.49 8.78 -18.14
C ASP A 19 -8.09 7.70 -17.10
N ALA A 20 -8.49 6.44 -17.26
CA ALA A 20 -8.08 5.37 -16.34
C ALA A 20 -6.82 4.66 -16.84
N CYS A 21 -5.66 5.32 -16.77
CA CYS A 21 -4.39 4.59 -16.88
C CYS A 21 -4.34 3.53 -15.75
N TRP A 22 -4.27 2.25 -16.11
CA TRP A 22 -3.91 1.18 -15.17
C TRP A 22 -2.40 1.19 -14.96
N CYS A 23 -1.92 2.28 -14.39
CA CYS A 23 -0.56 2.48 -13.97
C CYS A 23 -0.35 1.69 -12.68
N MET A 24 0.42 0.59 -12.73
CA MET A 24 0.77 -0.18 -11.53
C MET A 24 2.08 0.36 -10.95
N TYR A 25 2.14 0.46 -9.63
CA TYR A 25 3.32 0.92 -8.90
C TYR A 25 3.90 -0.23 -8.05
N PRO A 26 4.57 -1.23 -8.65
CA PRO A 26 5.24 -2.27 -7.90
C PRO A 26 6.49 -1.73 -7.20
N PHE A 27 6.58 -1.98 -5.90
CA PHE A 27 7.79 -1.81 -5.10
C PHE A 27 8.50 -3.15 -5.05
N LEU A 28 9.67 -3.22 -5.68
CA LEU A 28 10.54 -4.39 -5.63
C LEU A 28 11.42 -4.26 -4.40
N VAL A 29 11.35 -5.25 -3.52
CA VAL A 29 12.14 -5.30 -2.30
C VAL A 29 13.31 -6.22 -2.53
N LYS A 30 14.53 -5.67 -2.44
CA LYS A 30 15.77 -6.41 -2.63
C LYS A 30 16.59 -6.42 -1.34
N ASP A 31 17.34 -7.50 -1.13
CA ASP A 31 18.32 -7.58 -0.05
C ASP A 31 19.56 -6.71 -0.33
N LYS A 32 20.45 -6.56 0.65
CA LYS A 32 21.76 -5.87 0.53
C LYS A 32 22.62 -6.41 -0.60
N PHE A 33 22.45 -7.69 -0.97
CA PHE A 33 23.16 -8.31 -2.09
C PHE A 33 22.43 -8.17 -3.44
N GLY A 34 21.28 -7.50 -3.48
CA GLY A 34 20.50 -7.30 -4.71
C GLY A 34 19.55 -8.45 -5.08
N GLN A 35 19.49 -9.52 -4.28
CA GLN A 35 18.50 -10.59 -4.45
C GLN A 35 17.08 -10.08 -4.20
N LEU A 36 16.13 -10.47 -5.04
CA LEU A 36 14.72 -10.12 -4.87
C LEU A 36 14.14 -10.90 -3.69
N LEU A 37 13.60 -10.19 -2.70
CA LEU A 37 12.87 -10.77 -1.57
C LEU A 37 11.36 -10.84 -1.84
N GLY A 38 10.84 -9.97 -2.71
CA GLY A 38 9.43 -9.97 -3.08
C GLY A 38 8.97 -8.62 -3.61
N VAL A 39 7.67 -8.51 -3.83
CA VAL A 39 7.04 -7.37 -4.49
C VAL A 39 5.81 -6.91 -3.73
N ALA A 40 5.74 -5.63 -3.39
CA ALA A 40 4.51 -4.99 -2.93
C ALA A 40 3.86 -4.26 -4.12
N ARG A 41 2.58 -4.48 -4.40
CA ARG A 41 1.89 -3.78 -5.49
C ARG A 41 0.42 -3.53 -5.17
N THR A 42 -0.09 -2.42 -5.69
CA THR A 42 -1.54 -2.16 -5.70
C THR A 42 -2.21 -3.12 -6.69
N THR A 43 -3.35 -3.67 -6.28
CA THR A 43 -4.18 -4.55 -7.10
C THR A 43 -5.62 -4.08 -6.97
N HIS A 44 -6.37 -4.17 -8.06
CA HIS A 44 -7.78 -3.80 -8.09
C HIS A 44 -8.60 -5.07 -8.37
N PHE A 45 -9.62 -5.32 -7.55
CA PHE A 45 -10.59 -6.39 -7.79
C PHE A 45 -12.00 -5.83 -7.67
N MET A 46 -12.78 -5.94 -8.74
CA MET A 46 -14.19 -5.55 -8.81
C MET A 46 -14.52 -4.25 -8.04
N ARG A 47 -13.78 -3.17 -8.34
CA ARG A 47 -13.91 -1.80 -7.76
C ARG A 47 -13.32 -1.56 -6.37
N THR A 48 -12.75 -2.58 -5.73
CA THR A 48 -11.98 -2.40 -4.48
C THR A 48 -10.49 -2.44 -4.79
N ALA A 49 -9.77 -1.39 -4.40
CA ALA A 49 -8.32 -1.40 -4.44
C ALA A 49 -7.78 -1.98 -3.14
N TYR A 50 -6.78 -2.85 -3.24
CA TYR A 50 -6.06 -3.39 -2.10
C TYR A 50 -4.57 -3.45 -2.45
N VAL A 51 -3.73 -3.50 -1.42
CA VAL A 51 -2.30 -3.69 -1.61
C VAL A 51 -1.98 -5.16 -1.35
N GLY A 52 -1.32 -5.80 -2.31
CA GLY A 52 -0.87 -7.18 -2.19
C GLY A 52 0.63 -7.24 -1.96
N ILE A 53 1.04 -8.12 -1.04
CA ILE A 53 2.43 -8.45 -0.78
C ILE A 53 2.70 -9.82 -1.39
N PHE A 54 3.60 -9.87 -2.36
CA PHE A 54 3.95 -11.05 -3.13
C PHE A 54 5.37 -11.49 -2.79
N ASP A 55 5.57 -12.80 -2.82
CA ASP A 55 6.89 -13.42 -2.67
C ASP A 55 7.74 -13.25 -3.94
N GLU A 56 9.00 -13.69 -3.88
CA GLU A 56 9.94 -13.75 -5.01
C GLU A 56 9.40 -14.57 -6.21
N ASP A 57 8.65 -15.64 -5.92
CA ASP A 57 7.97 -16.46 -6.94
C ASP A 57 6.66 -15.84 -7.46
N GLY A 58 6.25 -14.68 -6.92
CA GLY A 58 4.99 -14.03 -7.27
C GLY A 58 3.75 -14.63 -6.59
N ALA A 59 3.93 -15.50 -5.60
CA ALA A 59 2.85 -15.99 -4.74
C ALA A 59 2.36 -14.87 -3.80
N LEU A 60 1.04 -14.70 -3.66
CA LEU A 60 0.48 -13.67 -2.79
C LEU A 60 0.53 -14.13 -1.32
N LEU A 61 1.28 -13.44 -0.47
CA LEU A 61 1.45 -13.78 0.95
C LEU A 61 0.44 -13.06 1.83
N TYR A 62 0.31 -11.75 1.63
CA TYR A 62 -0.53 -10.88 2.45
C TYR A 62 -1.37 -9.93 1.61
N LYS A 63 -2.51 -9.53 2.15
CA LYS A 63 -3.39 -8.49 1.60
C LYS A 63 -3.59 -7.40 2.62
N ILE A 64 -3.63 -6.16 2.15
CA ILE A 64 -4.00 -5.00 2.94
C ILE A 64 -5.17 -4.33 2.24
N LYS A 65 -6.29 -4.26 2.94
CA LYS A 65 -7.50 -3.60 2.43
C LYS A 65 -7.52 -2.15 2.91
N GLY A 66 -7.71 -1.22 1.99
CA GLY A 66 -7.91 0.20 2.32
C GLY A 66 -9.31 0.45 2.90
N PRO A 67 -9.50 1.53 3.68
CA PRO A 67 -10.82 1.94 4.17
C PRO A 67 -11.72 2.34 3.00
N CYS A 68 -12.98 1.92 3.05
CA CYS A 68 -14.03 2.35 2.12
C CYS A 68 -14.80 3.55 2.66
N GLY A 69 -14.51 4.74 2.13
CA GLY A 69 -15.24 5.97 2.44
C GLY A 69 -14.57 7.23 1.88
N PRO A 70 -15.30 8.37 1.82
CA PRO A 70 -14.72 9.65 1.41
C PRO A 70 -13.57 10.08 2.35
N PRO A 71 -12.62 10.92 1.88
CA PRO A 71 -11.58 11.48 2.73
C PRO A 71 -12.23 12.56 3.61
N VAL A 72 -13.06 12.17 4.56
CA VAL A 72 -13.76 13.11 5.42
C VAL A 72 -12.81 13.45 6.54
N CYS A 73 -12.22 14.64 6.45
CA CYS A 73 -11.73 15.54 7.50
C CYS A 73 -11.79 15.02 8.95
N SER A 74 -11.07 13.95 9.24
CA SER A 74 -10.88 13.48 10.60
C SER A 74 -9.39 13.39 10.83
N ASN A 75 -8.91 14.00 11.91
CA ASN A 75 -7.56 13.79 12.46
C ASN A 75 -7.42 12.36 13.04
N ASP A 76 -8.11 11.39 12.44
CA ASP A 76 -8.29 10.05 12.95
C ASP A 76 -7.18 9.16 12.42
N ASN A 77 -6.66 8.34 13.31
CA ASN A 77 -5.74 7.27 12.98
C ASN A 77 -6.47 6.25 12.07
N ILE A 78 -5.98 6.09 10.85
CA ILE A 78 -6.52 5.11 9.89
C ILE A 78 -5.67 3.83 9.97
N ASP A 79 -6.31 2.75 10.41
CA ASP A 79 -5.71 1.44 10.48
C ASP A 79 -5.96 0.62 9.20
N PHE A 80 -4.87 0.11 8.64
CA PHE A 80 -4.81 -0.77 7.48
C PHE A 80 -4.37 -2.17 7.97
N PRO A 81 -5.30 -3.11 8.18
CA PRO A 81 -4.96 -4.44 8.65
C PRO A 81 -4.23 -5.25 7.57
N ILE A 82 -3.18 -5.96 7.98
CA ILE A 82 -2.46 -6.91 7.14
C ILE A 82 -3.04 -8.31 7.41
N THR A 83 -3.63 -8.92 6.39
CA THR A 83 -4.19 -10.26 6.48
C THR A 83 -3.39 -11.27 5.66
N LYS A 84 -3.20 -12.48 6.19
CA LYS A 84 -2.66 -13.63 5.45
C LYS A 84 -3.65 -14.13 4.41
N ILE A 85 -3.14 -14.66 3.30
CA ILE A 85 -4.01 -15.23 2.26
C ILE A 85 -4.63 -16.57 2.65
N GLU A 86 -3.88 -17.39 3.41
CA GLU A 86 -4.22 -18.80 3.64
C GLU A 86 -5.42 -18.94 4.59
N ASP A 87 -5.42 -18.18 5.67
CA ASP A 87 -6.37 -18.29 6.78
C ASP A 87 -7.16 -16.98 7.01
N ASN A 88 -6.90 -15.92 6.23
CA ASN A 88 -7.40 -14.56 6.46
C ASN A 88 -7.11 -14.04 7.89
N SER A 89 -6.10 -14.60 8.58
CA SER A 89 -5.75 -14.15 9.92
C SER A 89 -5.04 -12.80 9.86
N LYS A 90 -5.33 -11.95 10.84
CA LYS A 90 -4.67 -10.65 11.00
C LYS A 90 -3.27 -10.89 11.56
N VAL A 91 -2.26 -10.47 10.81
CA VAL A 91 -0.85 -10.57 11.21
C VAL A 91 -0.35 -9.27 11.82
N GLY A 92 -0.85 -8.14 11.35
CA GLY A 92 -0.36 -6.84 11.76
C GLY A 92 -1.27 -5.72 11.31
N THR A 93 -0.82 -4.50 11.56
CA THR A 93 -1.52 -3.28 11.17
C THR A 93 -0.50 -2.23 10.75
N ILE A 94 -0.79 -1.57 9.64
CA ILE A 94 -0.16 -0.30 9.26
C ILE A 94 -1.14 0.79 9.64
N SER A 95 -0.70 1.81 10.36
CA SER A 95 -1.54 2.91 10.83
C SER A 95 -0.98 4.22 10.29
N LYS A 96 -1.85 5.05 9.71
CA LYS A 96 -1.50 6.39 9.25
C LYS A 96 -2.33 7.42 10.01
N THR A 97 -1.64 8.32 10.70
CA THR A 97 -2.24 9.50 11.31
C THR A 97 -1.88 10.71 10.47
N TRP A 98 -2.89 11.34 9.88
CA TRP A 98 -2.72 12.55 9.08
C TRP A 98 -2.50 13.77 9.99
N GLY A 99 -1.44 14.52 9.71
CA GLY A 99 -1.23 15.83 10.32
C GLY A 99 -2.24 16.83 9.75
N GLY A 100 -3.37 17.03 10.44
CA GLY A 100 -4.47 17.85 9.95
C GLY A 100 -4.18 19.35 9.79
N TYR A 101 -5.01 20.00 8.95
CA TYR A 101 -5.07 21.46 8.70
C TYR A 101 -5.78 22.27 9.81
N CYS A 102 -6.39 21.60 10.81
CA CYS A 102 -7.36 22.23 11.73
C CYS A 102 -6.85 22.45 13.17
N VAL A 103 -5.55 22.26 13.42
CA VAL A 103 -4.92 22.68 14.67
C VAL A 103 -3.96 23.79 14.30
N GLY A 104 -4.06 24.96 14.91
CA GLY A 104 -3.20 26.14 14.64
C GLY A 104 -1.72 25.95 15.02
N ARG A 105 -1.18 24.73 14.85
CA ARG A 105 0.19 24.34 15.09
C ARG A 105 0.78 23.87 13.77
N TRP A 106 1.92 24.43 13.43
CA TRP A 106 2.50 24.45 12.09
C TRP A 106 3.19 23.13 11.71
N GLU A 107 3.07 22.09 12.54
CA GLU A 107 3.74 20.80 12.36
C GLU A 107 2.88 19.90 11.49
N ARG A 108 2.94 20.12 10.19
CA ARG A 108 2.37 19.24 9.15
C ARG A 108 3.23 18.00 8.98
N VAL A 109 3.19 17.09 9.96
CA VAL A 109 3.92 15.82 9.89
C VAL A 109 2.91 14.69 9.97
N ASP A 110 2.86 13.89 8.90
CA ASP A 110 2.13 12.63 8.91
C ASP A 110 2.95 11.58 9.67
N VAL A 111 2.29 10.82 10.55
CA VAL A 111 2.93 9.77 11.34
C VAL A 111 2.46 8.41 10.84
N PHE A 112 3.43 7.55 10.53
CA PHE A 112 3.22 6.16 10.15
C PHE A 112 3.70 5.22 11.23
N SER A 113 2.85 4.27 11.59
CA SER A 113 3.17 3.18 12.51
C SER A 113 2.97 1.85 11.83
N VAL A 114 3.89 0.92 12.06
CA VAL A 114 3.80 -0.45 11.52
C VAL A 114 3.95 -1.42 12.68
N HIS A 115 2.95 -2.29 12.84
CA HIS A 115 2.91 -3.30 13.88
C HIS A 115 2.89 -4.69 13.25
N PHE A 116 3.89 -5.50 13.60
CA PHE A 116 4.01 -6.92 13.26
C PHE A 116 4.60 -7.66 14.46
N PRO A 117 4.39 -8.99 14.58
CA PRO A 117 4.88 -9.76 15.72
C PRO A 117 6.40 -9.95 15.65
N SER A 118 7.05 -10.06 16.80
CA SER A 118 8.52 -10.06 16.90
C SER A 118 9.17 -11.32 16.35
N ASP A 119 8.46 -12.44 16.34
CA ASP A 119 8.85 -13.77 15.87
C ASP A 119 8.75 -13.94 14.34
N MET A 120 8.22 -12.95 13.62
CA MET A 120 8.14 -12.98 12.16
C MET A 120 9.53 -12.95 11.49
N GLU A 121 9.68 -13.69 10.39
CA GLU A 121 10.91 -13.71 9.59
C GLU A 121 11.30 -12.30 9.08
N GLU A 122 12.61 -12.02 9.04
CA GLU A 122 13.15 -10.73 8.61
C GLU A 122 12.70 -10.31 7.20
N LYS A 123 12.58 -11.29 6.29
CA LYS A 123 12.07 -11.09 4.92
C LYS A 123 10.67 -10.49 4.91
N HIS A 124 9.75 -11.06 5.68
CA HIS A 124 8.36 -10.59 5.75
C HIS A 124 8.26 -9.22 6.42
N LYS A 125 9.08 -8.96 7.45
CA LYS A 125 9.16 -7.63 8.09
C LYS A 125 9.58 -6.56 7.08
N ALA A 126 10.62 -6.84 6.29
CA ALA A 126 11.08 -5.95 5.22
C ALA A 126 9.97 -5.69 4.18
N LEU A 127 9.27 -6.73 3.74
CA LEU A 127 8.15 -6.61 2.80
C LEU A 127 7.02 -5.74 3.36
N ILE A 128 6.64 -5.91 4.63
CA ILE A 128 5.60 -5.11 5.28
C ILE A 128 6.02 -3.63 5.37
N ILE A 129 7.27 -3.35 5.73
CA ILE A 129 7.80 -1.98 5.79
C ILE A 129 7.76 -1.32 4.41
N ALA A 130 8.22 -2.03 3.36
CA ALA A 130 8.13 -1.52 1.99
C ALA A 130 6.68 -1.27 1.56
N THR A 131 5.76 -2.10 2.03
CA THR A 131 4.34 -1.95 1.72
C THR A 131 3.73 -0.74 2.41
N ALA A 132 4.15 -0.40 3.63
CA ALA A 132 3.73 0.84 4.29
C ALA A 132 4.16 2.09 3.50
N LEU A 133 5.38 2.08 2.93
CA LEU A 133 5.85 3.14 2.03
C LEU A 133 5.05 3.19 0.73
N LEU A 134 4.66 2.04 0.18
CA LEU A 134 3.77 1.99 -0.99
C LEU A 134 2.38 2.55 -0.67
N VAL A 135 1.82 2.24 0.51
CA VAL A 135 0.54 2.81 0.96
C VAL A 135 0.66 4.32 1.06
N ASP A 136 1.74 4.85 1.64
CA ASP A 136 1.96 6.30 1.69
C ASP A 136 2.00 6.93 0.30
N ALA A 137 2.83 6.37 -0.60
CA ALA A 137 2.96 6.85 -1.97
C ALA A 137 1.63 6.78 -2.76
N ALA A 138 0.87 5.69 -2.60
CA ALA A 138 -0.40 5.50 -3.27
C ALA A 138 -1.50 6.46 -2.75
N VAL A 139 -1.43 6.84 -1.47
CA VAL A 139 -2.42 7.73 -0.87
C VAL A 139 -2.07 9.21 -1.10
N PHE A 140 -0.79 9.57 -1.20
CA PHE A 140 -0.37 10.91 -1.63
C PHE A 140 -0.67 11.18 -3.11
N ASP A 141 -0.60 10.15 -3.98
CA ASP A 141 -0.83 10.28 -5.42
C ASP A 141 -2.30 10.05 -5.84
N GLN A 142 -3.25 10.33 -4.94
CA GLN A 142 -4.72 10.26 -5.17
C GLN A 142 -5.22 11.10 -6.36
N THR A 143 -4.36 11.90 -6.98
CA THR A 143 -4.62 12.56 -8.27
C THR A 143 -4.50 11.63 -9.49
N LYS A 144 -3.86 10.45 -9.37
CA LYS A 144 -3.59 9.53 -10.50
C LYS A 144 -4.04 8.10 -10.27
N LEU A 145 -4.06 7.64 -9.02
CA LEU A 145 -4.61 6.36 -8.63
C LEU A 145 -6.03 6.61 -8.12
N GLY A 146 -7.04 6.15 -8.85
CA GLY A 146 -8.43 6.25 -8.42
C GLY A 146 -8.59 5.81 -6.96
N PRO A 147 -9.52 6.43 -6.21
CA PRO A 147 -9.59 6.30 -4.76
C PRO A 147 -9.60 4.83 -4.35
N LEU A 148 -8.89 4.52 -3.26
CA LEU A 148 -8.74 3.16 -2.74
C LEU A 148 -10.09 2.48 -2.46
N CYS A 149 -11.20 3.23 -2.52
CA CYS A 149 -12.56 2.73 -2.59
C CYS A 149 -13.46 3.56 -3.54
N ILE A 150 -14.10 2.89 -4.51
CA ILE A 150 -15.34 3.36 -5.15
C ILE A 150 -16.37 2.23 -5.07
N ALA A 151 -17.19 2.27 -4.03
CA ALA A 151 -18.62 1.96 -4.05
C ALA A 151 -19.10 1.95 -2.59
N ALA A 152 -19.74 3.04 -2.17
CA ALA A 152 -20.96 2.90 -1.39
C ALA A 152 -22.08 2.47 -2.34
#